data_AF-A0A3M2KGK8-F1
#
_entry.id   AF-A0A3M2KGK8-F1
#
_cell.length_a   1.000
_cell.length_b   1.000
_cell.length_c   1.000
_cell.angle_alpha   90.00
_cell.angle_beta   90.00
_cell.angle_gamma   90.00
#
_symmetry.space_group_name_H-M   'P 1'
#
loop_
_entity.id
_entity.type
_entity.pdbx_description
1 polymer ?
#
loop_
_entity_poly.entity_id
_entity_poly.type
_entity_poly.pdbx_seq_one_letter_code
_entity_poly.pdbx_strand_id
1 'polypeptide(L)'
;MQTTVDQKPQNESFRDHISTVDESGKRIWIYPKKPRGRFYTARTIVSVFLLAFLFGAPFIKVNGQPWILLNVLERKFILFGTVFWPQDFHLFALAFITLGVFII
;
A
#
# COMPACT_ATOMS: atom_id res chain seq x y z
N MET A 1 22.62 59.96 30.12
CA MET A 1 23.21 59.07 29.10
C MET A 1 22.75 57.65 29.42
N GLN A 2 21.77 57.16 28.68
CA GLN A 2 21.12 55.85 28.88
C GLN A 2 21.90 54.76 28.13
N THR A 3 22.20 53.66 28.80
CA THR A 3 22.73 52.45 28.16
C THR A 3 21.58 51.45 28.06
N THR A 4 21.00 51.30 26.87
CA THR A 4 19.95 50.32 26.60
C THR A 4 20.55 48.93 26.57
N VAL A 5 20.18 48.09 27.55
CA VAL A 5 20.43 46.64 27.53
C VAL A 5 19.53 46.05 26.44
N ASP A 6 20.14 45.61 25.34
CA ASP A 6 19.46 44.97 24.22
C ASP A 6 18.94 43.59 24.64
N GLN A 7 17.71 43.55 25.13
CA GLN A 7 16.98 42.33 25.45
C GLN A 7 16.51 41.70 24.15
N LYS A 8 17.31 40.78 23.59
CA LYS A 8 16.85 39.95 22.46
C LYS A 8 15.65 39.10 22.93
N PRO A 9 14.48 39.19 22.26
CA PRO A 9 13.32 38.40 22.63
C PRO A 9 13.66 36.91 22.44
N GLN A 10 13.33 36.11 23.45
CA GLN A 10 13.67 34.68 23.60
C GLN A 10 13.03 33.74 22.55
N ASN A 11 12.53 34.29 21.44
CA ASN A 11 11.70 33.60 20.45
C ASN A 11 12.17 33.75 18.99
N GLU A 12 13.36 34.29 18.73
CA GLU A 12 13.85 34.52 17.35
C GLU A 12 14.72 33.40 16.77
N SER A 13 14.96 32.29 17.47
CA SER A 13 15.80 31.18 17.00
C SER A 13 15.04 30.10 16.19
N PHE A 14 13.84 30.37 15.71
CA PHE A 14 13.03 29.34 15.01
C PHE A 14 13.62 28.93 13.64
N ARG A 15 14.61 29.67 13.11
CA ARG A 15 15.23 29.43 11.79
C ARG A 15 16.75 29.56 11.75
N ASP A 16 17.38 29.85 12.87
CA ASP A 16 18.82 30.11 12.95
C ASP A 16 19.65 28.84 13.20
N HIS A 17 18.99 27.69 13.39
CA HIS A 17 19.66 26.40 13.58
C HIS A 17 19.19 25.38 12.53
N ILE A 18 20.13 24.67 11.92
CA ILE A 18 19.82 23.56 11.01
C ILE A 18 19.49 22.33 11.87
N SER A 19 18.28 21.77 11.73
CA SER A 19 17.77 20.64 12.54
C SER A 19 18.60 19.34 12.45
N THR A 20 19.58 19.29 11.54
CA THR A 20 20.46 18.15 11.26
C THR A 20 21.88 18.38 11.81
N VAL A 21 22.12 19.48 12.53
CA VAL A 21 23.44 19.88 13.03
C VAL A 21 23.32 20.25 14.51
N ASP A 22 24.24 19.73 15.32
CA ASP A 22 24.36 20.03 16.75
C ASP A 22 24.94 21.44 16.98
N GLU A 23 24.82 22.00 18.19
CA GLU A 23 25.30 23.37 18.50
C GLU A 23 26.80 23.57 18.18
N SER A 24 27.57 22.47 18.17
CA SER A 24 28.99 22.42 17.83
C SER A 24 29.31 22.32 16.33
N GLY A 25 28.30 22.34 15.44
CA GLY A 25 28.49 22.20 13.99
C GLY A 25 28.62 20.74 13.52
N LYS A 26 28.43 19.76 14.41
CA LYS A 26 28.53 18.32 14.08
C LYS A 26 27.22 17.78 13.51
N ARG A 27 27.30 16.97 12.44
CA ARG A 27 26.13 16.38 11.77
C ARG A 27 25.44 15.31 12.63
N ILE A 28 24.13 15.47 12.82
CA ILE A 28 23.25 14.48 13.47
C ILE A 28 22.65 13.59 12.38
N TRP A 29 22.89 12.28 12.47
CA TRP A 29 22.28 11.31 11.57
C TRP A 29 20.91 10.89 12.09
N ILE A 30 19.86 11.18 11.32
CA ILE A 30 18.49 10.75 11.62
C ILE A 30 18.26 9.39 10.95
N TYR A 31 17.84 8.41 11.75
CA TYR A 31 17.51 7.06 11.27
C TYR A 31 16.00 6.81 11.33
N PRO A 32 15.41 6.21 10.29
CA PRO A 32 13.99 5.89 10.28
C PRO A 32 13.67 4.85 11.36
N LYS A 33 12.63 5.13 12.16
CA LYS A 33 12.15 4.21 13.19
C LYS A 33 11.32 3.11 12.55
N LYS A 34 11.63 1.84 12.86
CA LYS A 34 10.84 0.71 12.38
C LYS A 34 9.40 0.82 12.92
N PRO A 35 8.37 0.88 12.05
CA PRO A 35 6.99 0.90 12.49
C PRO A 35 6.65 -0.41 13.21
N ARG A 36 5.91 -0.31 14.31
CA ARG A 36 5.45 -1.44 15.15
C ARG A 36 3.98 -1.22 15.50
N GLY A 37 3.20 -2.29 15.53
CA GLY A 37 1.79 -2.25 15.93
C GLY A 37 0.93 -3.29 15.22
N ARG A 38 -0.29 -3.51 15.73
CA ARG A 38 -1.23 -4.53 15.21
C ARG A 38 -1.58 -4.28 13.74
N PHE A 39 -1.88 -3.03 13.37
CA PHE A 39 -2.20 -2.66 11.99
C PHE A 39 -1.03 -2.82 11.02
N TYR A 40 0.20 -2.53 11.47
CA TYR A 40 1.39 -2.73 10.65
C TYR A 40 1.61 -4.21 10.35
N THR A 41 1.51 -5.07 11.37
CA THR A 41 1.61 -6.52 11.22
C THR A 41 0.49 -7.08 10.35
N ALA A 42 -0.76 -6.65 10.57
CA ALA A 42 -1.90 -7.08 9.76
C ALA A 42 -1.72 -6.73 8.28
N ARG A 43 -1.30 -5.49 7.97
CA ARG A 43 -0.98 -5.07 6.59
C ARG A 43 0.08 -5.99 5.97
N THR A 44 1.16 -6.26 6.70
CA THR A 44 2.22 -7.15 6.20
C THR A 44 1.70 -8.57 5.93
N ILE A 45 0.88 -9.13 6.82
CA ILE A 45 0.28 -10.46 6.61
C ILE A 45 -0.61 -10.46 5.37
N VAL A 46 -1.50 -9.48 5.24
CA VAL A 46 -2.38 -9.36 4.06
C VAL A 46 -1.56 -9.21 2.78
N SER A 47 -0.51 -8.37 2.78
CA SER A 47 0.37 -8.22 1.62
C SER A 47 1.04 -9.53 1.23
N VAL A 48 1.60 -10.27 2.20
CA VAL A 48 2.25 -11.56 1.93
C VAL A 48 1.24 -12.59 1.45
N PHE A 49 0.06 -12.65 2.06
CA PHE A 49 -1.02 -13.53 1.65
C PHE A 49 -1.48 -13.25 0.22
N LEU A 50 -1.74 -11.98 -0.13
CA LEU A 50 -2.16 -11.60 -1.49
C LEU A 50 -1.09 -11.94 -2.52
N LEU A 51 0.20 -11.77 -2.17
CA LEU A 51 1.31 -12.11 -3.06
C LEU A 51 1.42 -13.63 -3.26
N ALA A 52 1.35 -14.40 -2.18
CA ALA A 52 1.34 -15.86 -2.22
C ALA A 52 0.13 -16.39 -3.01
N PHE A 53 -1.04 -15.77 -2.84
CA PHE A 53 -2.24 -16.10 -3.61
C PHE A 53 -2.07 -15.77 -5.08
N LEU A 54 -1.60 -14.56 -5.44
CA LEU A 54 -1.43 -14.13 -6.82
C LEU A 54 -0.49 -15.07 -7.59
N PHE A 55 0.65 -15.42 -7.00
CA PHE A 55 1.61 -16.31 -7.64
C PHE A 55 1.24 -17.78 -7.50
N GLY A 56 0.58 -18.19 -6.41
CA GLY A 56 0.18 -19.58 -6.17
C GLY A 56 -1.05 -20.02 -6.96
N ALA A 57 -2.02 -19.12 -7.16
CA ALA A 57 -3.29 -19.39 -7.82
C ALA A 57 -3.17 -20.05 -9.21
N PRO A 58 -2.27 -19.65 -10.13
CA PRO A 58 -2.16 -20.33 -11.44
C PRO A 58 -1.60 -21.76 -11.36
N PHE A 59 -0.91 -22.12 -10.27
CA PHE A 59 -0.34 -23.47 -10.11
C PHE A 59 -1.32 -24.45 -9.46
N ILE A 60 -2.28 -23.95 -8.68
CA ILE A 60 -3.32 -24.80 -8.08
C ILE A 60 -4.31 -25.17 -9.18
N LYS A 61 -4.43 -26.47 -9.48
CA LYS A 61 -5.36 -26.99 -10.48
C LYS A 61 -6.59 -27.61 -9.79
N VAL A 62 -7.78 -27.25 -10.25
CA VAL A 62 -9.04 -27.90 -9.88
C VAL A 62 -9.73 -28.35 -11.15
N ASN A 63 -10.21 -29.59 -11.18
CA ASN A 63 -10.88 -30.20 -12.34
C ASN A 63 -10.05 -30.14 -13.64
N GLY A 64 -8.72 -30.22 -13.53
CA GLY A 64 -7.79 -30.16 -14.66
C GLY A 64 -7.47 -28.74 -15.16
N GLN A 65 -8.06 -27.70 -14.58
CA GLN A 65 -7.83 -26.31 -14.95
C GLN A 65 -7.14 -25.52 -13.82
N PRO A 66 -6.26 -24.56 -14.13
CA PRO A 66 -5.73 -23.62 -13.14
C PRO A 66 -6.84 -22.89 -12.39
N TRP A 67 -6.61 -22.54 -11.13
CA TRP A 67 -7.55 -21.74 -10.34
C TRP A 67 -7.75 -20.36 -10.95
N ILE A 68 -6.66 -19.69 -11.33
CA ILE A 68 -6.70 -18.41 -12.02
C ILE A 68 -5.72 -18.45 -13.19
N LEU A 69 -6.20 -18.21 -14.41
CA LEU A 69 -5.39 -18.07 -15.62
C LEU A 69 -5.89 -16.87 -16.42
N LEU A 70 -5.02 -15.89 -16.64
CA LEU A 70 -5.32 -14.72 -17.47
C LEU A 70 -4.47 -14.77 -18.73
N ASN A 71 -4.89 -15.56 -19.73
CA ASN A 71 -4.20 -15.62 -21.02
C ASN A 71 -4.89 -14.70 -22.03
N VAL A 72 -4.36 -13.49 -22.18
CA VAL A 72 -4.90 -12.47 -23.10
C VAL A 72 -4.66 -12.86 -24.57
N LEU A 73 -3.53 -13.53 -24.86
CA LEU A 73 -3.16 -13.91 -26.23
C LEU A 73 -4.14 -14.94 -26.80
N GLU A 74 -4.45 -15.96 -26.00
CA GLU A 74 -5.39 -17.02 -26.40
C GLU A 74 -6.84 -16.69 -26.06
N ARG A 75 -7.11 -15.51 -25.47
CA ARG A 75 -8.43 -15.13 -24.91
C ARG A 75 -9.01 -16.20 -23.98
N LYS A 76 -8.13 -16.88 -23.24
CA LYS A 76 -8.49 -17.94 -22.30
C LYS A 76 -8.41 -17.37 -20.89
N PHE A 77 -9.56 -16.99 -20.37
CA PHE A 77 -9.70 -16.54 -19.00
C PHE A 77 -10.25 -17.70 -18.18
N ILE A 78 -9.54 -18.11 -17.14
CA ILE A 78 -10.02 -19.11 -16.18
C ILE A 78 -10.08 -18.42 -14.84
N LEU A 79 -11.26 -18.38 -14.23
CA LEU A 79 -11.46 -17.81 -12.90
C LEU A 79 -12.14 -18.85 -12.03
N PHE A 80 -11.56 -19.10 -10.86
CA PHE A 80 -12.03 -20.10 -9.90
C PHE A 80 -12.18 -21.51 -10.52
N GLY A 81 -11.31 -21.87 -11.47
CA GLY A 81 -11.37 -23.16 -12.17
C GLY A 81 -12.48 -23.29 -13.23
N THR A 82 -13.17 -22.20 -13.56
CA THR A 82 -14.17 -22.15 -14.64
C THR A 82 -13.63 -21.36 -15.83
N VAL A 83 -13.88 -21.85 -17.05
CA VAL A 83 -13.49 -21.15 -18.29
C VAL A 83 -14.50 -20.04 -18.57
N PHE A 84 -14.01 -18.80 -18.62
CA PHE A 84 -14.76 -17.64 -19.06
C PHE A 84 -14.48 -17.38 -20.53
N TRP A 85 -15.51 -17.55 -21.35
CA TRP A 85 -15.46 -17.15 -22.75
C TRP A 85 -15.84 -15.67 -22.91
N PRO A 86 -15.43 -15.00 -24.00
CA PRO A 86 -15.80 -13.60 -24.25
C PRO A 86 -17.32 -13.33 -24.25
N GLN A 87 -18.13 -14.32 -24.63
CA GLN A 87 -19.59 -14.22 -24.60
C GLN A 87 -20.16 -14.16 -23.17
N ASP A 88 -19.46 -14.71 -22.18
CA ASP A 88 -19.91 -14.79 -20.78
C ASP A 88 -19.70 -13.48 -20.01
N PHE A 89 -19.18 -12.43 -20.68
CA PHE A 89 -18.92 -11.13 -20.06
C PHE A 89 -20.17 -10.46 -19.47
N HIS A 90 -21.36 -10.79 -19.99
CA HIS A 90 -22.63 -10.32 -19.43
C HIS A 90 -22.86 -10.78 -17.98
N LEU A 91 -22.29 -11.92 -17.56
CA LEU A 91 -22.36 -12.38 -16.17
C LEU A 91 -21.66 -11.41 -15.22
N PHE A 92 -20.55 -10.78 -15.64
CA PHE A 92 -19.91 -9.74 -14.84
C PHE A 92 -20.81 -8.52 -14.69
N ALA A 93 -21.43 -8.06 -15.78
CA ALA A 93 -22.35 -6.94 -15.73
C ALA A 93 -23.51 -7.20 -14.75
N LEU A 94 -24.14 -8.37 -14.84
CA LEU A 94 -25.20 -8.79 -13.92
C LEU A 94 -24.72 -8.88 -12.47
N ALA A 95 -23.53 -9.45 -12.24
CA ALA A 95 -22.94 -9.53 -10.90
C ALA A 95 -22.70 -8.14 -10.30
N PHE A 96 -22.15 -7.20 -11.08
CA PHE A 96 -21.92 -5.83 -10.62
C PHE A 96 -23.22 -5.07 -10.35
N ILE A 97 -24.23 -5.21 -11.21
CA ILE A 97 -25.56 -4.62 -10.98
C ILE A 97 -26.18 -5.19 -9.70
N THR A 98 -26.19 -6.51 -9.56
CA THR A 98 -26.78 -7.19 -8.40
C THR A 98 -26.08 -6.79 -7.10
N LEU A 99 -24.74 -6.75 -7.11
CA LEU A 99 -23.94 -6.30 -5.97
C LEU A 99 -24.23 -4.83 -5.63
N GLY A 100 -24.32 -3.96 -6.63
CA GLY A 100 -24.65 -2.55 -6.43
C GLY A 100 -26.02 -2.35 -5.80
N VAL A 101 -27.04 -3.07 -6.29
CA VAL A 101 -28.39 -3.04 -5.74
C VAL A 101 -28.45 -3.58 -4.31
N PHE A 102 -27.63 -4.57 -3.96
CA PHE A 102 -27.61 -5.14 -2.61
C PHE A 102 -26.88 -4.26 -1.58
N ILE A 103 -25.93 -3.44 -2.02
CA ILE A 103 -25.13 -2.57 -1.14
C ILE A 103 -25.86 -1.25 -0.83
N ILE A 104 -26.66 -0.72 -1.76
CA ILE A 104 -27.54 0.44 -1.57
C ILE A 104 -28.75 0.08 -0.70
#